data_AF-A0A1I0PBW8-F1
#
_entry.id   AF-A0A1I0PBW8-F1
#
_cell.length_a   1.000
_cell.length_b   1.000
_cell.length_c   1.000
_cell.angle_alpha   90.00
_cell.angle_beta   90.00
_cell.angle_gamma   90.00
#
_symmetry.space_group_name_H-M   'P 1'
#
loop_
_entity.id
_entity.type
_entity.pdbx_description
1 polymer ?
#
loop_
_entity_poly.entity_id
_entity_poly.type
_entity_poly.pdbx_seq_one_letter_code
_entity_poly.pdbx_strand_id
1 'polypeptide(L)' 'MTERTAVDLVEEWQTGAFLLLASALAGFVAASAVGRGVASSLGLPTFAGGAVLTFLVLSYLFYGR' A
#
# COMPACT_ATOMS: atom_id res chain seq x y z
N MET A 1 -1.56 -26.70 -18.30
CA MET A 1 -2.17 -25.37 -18.42
C MET A 1 -3.50 -25.46 -17.68
N THR A 2 -3.52 -25.17 -16.38
CA THR A 2 -4.77 -25.14 -15.62
C THR A 2 -5.59 -23.97 -16.16
N GLU A 3 -6.83 -24.22 -16.57
CA GLU A 3 -7.75 -23.17 -17.01
C GLU A 3 -7.94 -22.21 -15.83
N ARG A 4 -7.27 -21.06 -15.86
CA ARG A 4 -7.50 -19.98 -14.89
C ARG A 4 -8.90 -19.45 -15.16
N THR A 5 -9.74 -19.48 -14.15
CA THR A 5 -11.09 -18.97 -14.25
C THR A 5 -11.07 -17.44 -14.23
N ALA A 6 -12.14 -16.80 -14.72
CA ALA A 6 -12.30 -15.36 -14.58
C ALA A 6 -12.29 -14.90 -13.11
N VAL A 7 -12.70 -15.78 -12.19
CA VAL A 7 -12.70 -15.52 -10.74
C VAL A 7 -11.28 -15.40 -10.21
N ASP A 8 -10.38 -16.32 -10.59
CA ASP A 8 -8.98 -16.29 -10.15
C ASP A 8 -8.26 -14.99 -10.58
N LEU A 9 -8.59 -14.48 -11.77
CA LEU A 9 -8.08 -13.19 -12.26
C LEU A 9 -8.59 -12.01 -11.44
N VAL A 10 -9.87 -12.03 -11.06
CA VAL A 10 -10.48 -10.97 -10.25
C VAL A 10 -9.90 -10.96 -8.84
N GLU A 11 -9.71 -12.13 -8.22
CA GLU A 11 -9.12 -12.24 -6.88
C GLU A 11 -7.68 -11.72 -6.83
N GLU A 12 -6.86 -12.06 -7.84
CA GLU A 12 -5.50 -11.55 -7.96
C GLU A 12 -5.49 -10.01 -8.09
N TRP A 13 -6.39 -9.47 -8.93
CA TRP A 13 -6.51 -8.03 -9.13
C TRP A 13 -7.00 -7.30 -7.88
N GLN A 14 -7.97 -7.87 -7.16
CA GLN A 14 -8.48 -7.33 -5.89
C GLN A 14 -7.39 -7.29 -4.82
N THR A 15 -6.55 -8.33 -4.75
CA THR A 15 -5.42 -8.37 -3.83
C THR A 15 -4.42 -7.26 -4.16
N GLY A 16 -4.07 -7.10 -5.45
CA GLY A 16 -3.21 -6.00 -5.89
C GLY A 16 -3.79 -4.61 -5.60
N ALA A 17 -5.08 -4.41 -5.87
CA ALA A 17 -5.78 -3.15 -5.58
C ALA A 17 -5.81 -2.85 -4.08
N PHE A 18 -6.10 -3.88 -3.25
CA PHE A 18 -6.08 -3.76 -1.79
C PHE A 18 -4.71 -3.32 -1.29
N LEU A 19 -3.63 -3.92 -1.79
CA LEU A 19 -2.26 -3.57 -1.41
C LEU A 19 -1.94 -2.12 -1.71
N LEU A 20 -2.27 -1.65 -2.92
CA LEU A 20 -2.00 -0.26 -3.32
C LEU A 20 -2.81 0.73 -2.48
N LEU A 21 -4.11 0.47 -2.28
CA LEU A 21 -4.99 1.35 -1.53
C LEU A 21 -4.65 1.38 -0.04
N ALA A 22 -4.38 0.23 0.58
CA ALA A 22 -3.97 0.15 1.97
C ALA A 22 -2.63 0.88 2.21
N SER A 23 -1.68 0.74 1.29
CA SER A 23 -0.39 1.41 1.36
C SER A 23 -0.51 2.93 1.20
N ALA A 24 -1.29 3.38 0.22
CA ALA A 24 -1.57 4.80 0.02
C ALA A 24 -2.29 5.42 1.24
N LEU A 25 -3.27 4.71 1.81
CA LEU A 25 -3.98 5.15 3.00
C LEU A 25 -3.03 5.26 4.21
N ALA A 26 -2.18 4.26 4.43
CA ALA A 26 -1.21 4.29 5.52
C ALA A 26 -0.19 5.44 5.37
N GLY A 27 0.33 5.65 4.16
CA GLY A 27 1.18 6.80 3.85
C GLY A 27 0.47 8.12 4.09
N PHE A 28 -0.80 8.24 3.72
CA PHE A 28 -1.60 9.45 3.95
C PHE A 28 -1.81 9.72 5.44
N VAL A 29 -2.11 8.69 6.23
CA VAL A 29 -2.26 8.81 7.69
C VAL A 29 -0.94 9.25 8.33
N ALA A 30 0.19 8.65 7.92
CA ALA A 30 1.51 9.02 8.42
C ALA A 30 1.86 10.48 8.08
N ALA A 31 1.67 10.89 6.83
CA ALA A 31 1.91 12.26 6.40
C ALA A 31 0.98 13.27 7.10
N SER A 32 -0.29 12.92 7.31
CA SER A 32 -1.25 13.75 8.04
C SER A 32 -0.87 13.93 9.51
N ALA A 33 -0.32 12.90 10.14
CA ALA A 33 0.19 12.98 11.52
C ALA A 33 1.41 13.93 11.60
N VAL A 34 2.35 13.81 10.66
CA VAL A 34 3.56 14.64 10.61
C VAL A 34 3.25 16.09 10.24
N GLY A 35 2.37 16.32 9.26
CA GLY A 35 1.99 17.66 8.80
C GLY A 35 1.28 18.52 9.85
N ARG A 36 0.77 17.91 10.93
CA ARG A 36 0.19 18.64 12.07
C ARG A 36 1.23 19.20 13.04
N GLY A 37 2.47 18.73 13.01
CA GLY A 37 3.49 19.07 14.01
C GLY A 37 4.87 19.49 13.48
N VAL A 38 5.11 19.38 12.17
CA VAL A 38 6.43 19.67 11.55
C VAL A 38 6.25 20.47 10.26
N ALA A 39 7.33 21.11 9.80
CA ALA A 39 7.38 21.85 8.53
C ALA A 39 6.72 21.07 7.38
N SER A 40 5.88 21.75 6.59
CA SER A 40 5.07 21.14 5.52
C SER A 40 5.90 20.42 4.46
N SER A 41 7.20 20.74 4.35
CA SER A 41 8.16 20.10 3.45
C SER A 41 8.37 18.60 3.73
N LEU A 42 8.05 18.11 4.93
CA LEU A 42 8.19 16.69 5.28
C LEU A 42 6.95 15.84 4.97
N GLY A 43 5.82 16.43 4.57
CA GLY A 43 4.59 15.70 4.31
C GLY A 43 4.71 14.71 3.14
N LEU A 44 5.23 15.17 2.00
CA LEU A 44 5.42 14.34 0.80
C LEU A 44 6.42 13.18 1.00
N PRO A 45 7.63 13.39 1.56
CA PRO A 45 8.54 12.28 1.81
C PRO A 45 8.01 11.31 2.88
N THR A 46 7.27 11.78 3.88
CA THR A 46 6.62 10.91 4.87
C THR A 46 5.53 10.06 4.22
N PHE A 47 4.73 10.65 3.33
CA PHE A 47 3.71 9.92 2.56
C PHE A 47 4.36 8.81 1.72
N ALA A 48 5.35 9.18 0.90
CA ALA A 48 6.02 8.23 0.02
C ALA A 48 6.72 7.13 0.80
N GLY A 49 7.48 7.48 1.85
CA GLY A 49 8.15 6.51 2.71
C GLY A 49 7.17 5.59 3.43
N GLY A 50 6.11 6.14 4.03
CA GLY A 50 5.08 5.36 4.72
C GLY A 50 4.32 4.42 3.79
N ALA A 51 3.98 4.87 2.58
CA ALA A 51 3.32 4.05 1.58
C ALA A 51 4.22 2.91 1.10
N VAL A 52 5.49 3.18 0.77
CA VAL A 52 6.45 2.15 0.34
C VAL A 52 6.68 1.12 1.44
N LEU A 53 6.90 1.55 2.68
CA LEU A 53 7.10 0.63 3.81
C LEU A 53 5.88 -0.26 4.05
N THR A 54 4.68 0.34 4.02
CA THR A 54 3.44 -0.42 4.19
C THR A 54 3.24 -1.42 3.04
N PHE A 55 3.53 -1.00 1.81
CA PHE A 55 3.48 -1.88 0.64
C PHE A 55 4.42 -3.07 0.79
N LEU A 56 5.66 -2.85 1.22
CA LEU A 56 6.64 -3.93 1.44
C LEU A 56 6.17 -4.90 2.51
N VAL A 57 5.65 -4.40 3.64
CA VAL A 57 5.14 -5.25 4.74
C VAL A 57 3.94 -6.08 4.26
N LEU A 58 2.96 -5.47 3.61
CA LEU A 58 1.78 -6.18 3.13
C LEU A 58 2.14 -7.14 2.00
N SER A 59 3.00 -6.73 1.06
CA SER A 59 3.48 -7.60 -0.02
C SER A 59 4.21 -8.83 0.53
N TYR A 60 5.04 -8.65 1.56
CA TYR A 60 5.67 -9.78 2.25
C TYR A 60 4.64 -10.70 2.92
N LEU A 61 3.62 -10.15 3.57
CA LEU A 61 2.57 -10.95 4.21
C LEU A 61 1.69 -11.74 3.22
N PHE A 62 1.34 -11.14 2.09
CA PHE A 62 0.42 -11.74 1.11
C PHE A 62 1.11 -12.57 0.03
N TYR A 63 2.35 -12.24 -0.35
CA TYR A 63 3.09 -12.90 -1.43
C TYR A 63 4.42 -13.53 -1.01
N GLY A 64 4.97 -13.20 0.16
CA GLY A 64 6.28 -13.66 0.62
C GLY A 64 6.30 -15.06 1.25
N ARG A 65 5.31 -15.91 0.93
CA ARG A 65 5.21 -17.28 1.40
C ARG A 65 5.83 -18.25 0.40
#